data_AF-A0A8H6TW45-F1
#
_entry.id   AF-A0A8H6TW45-F1
#
_cell.length_a   1.000
_cell.length_b   1.000
_cell.length_c   1.000
_cell.angle_alpha   90.00
_cell.angle_beta   90.00
_cell.angle_gamma   90.00
#
_symmetry.space_group_name_H-M   'P 1'
#
loop_
_entity.id
_entity.type
_entity.pdbx_description
1 polymer ?
#
loop_
_entity_poly.entity_id
_entity_poly.type
_entity_poly.pdbx_seq_one_letter_code
_entity_poly.pdbx_strand_id
1 'polypeptide(L)'
;MLRCARLWQPSPCQVPTSPSPSTLPLFLYIPTMAFSSVGKVKVAAHLFLLVLNLVVFALSVRVNIYQEFFFVADRFPLIIASITFGVVGLMTFIDYTFNSSYTGRPQFEIGVFSVLGIFWLAFNSFSSSRWRNIPLNCGVIPAEYSDVVGYCQELNALRALIWIEWLVDQNNRGNRHIFKMPLSRYEPSLQMDDANFNYGRDSQFLAYGKLN
;
A
#
# COMPACT_ATOMS: atom_id res chain seq x y z
N MET A 1 33.50 14.20 -8.72
CA MET A 1 33.61 15.63 -9.13
C MET A 1 32.78 16.47 -8.18
N LEU A 2 33.43 16.98 -7.13
CA LEU A 2 32.88 17.99 -6.22
C LEU A 2 33.26 19.37 -6.76
N ARG A 3 32.29 20.20 -7.10
CA ARG A 3 32.48 21.65 -7.27
C ARG A 3 31.22 22.39 -6.85
N CYS A 4 31.26 22.96 -5.66
CA CYS A 4 30.72 24.29 -5.38
C CYS A 4 31.52 24.88 -4.21
N ALA A 5 32.73 25.31 -4.52
CA ALA A 5 33.42 26.33 -3.75
C ALA A 5 32.93 27.69 -4.26
N ARG A 6 32.29 28.46 -3.38
CA ARG A 6 32.03 29.90 -3.53
C ARG A 6 31.96 30.46 -2.11
N LEU A 7 33.08 30.65 -1.42
CA LEU A 7 33.96 31.83 -1.44
C LEU A 7 33.18 33.15 -1.40
N TRP A 8 32.92 33.59 -0.16
CA TRP A 8 33.07 34.97 0.34
C TRP A 8 32.73 36.10 -0.64
N GLN A 9 31.48 36.56 -0.59
CA GLN A 9 31.12 37.95 -0.90
C GLN A 9 30.45 38.56 0.34
N PRO A 10 31.01 39.63 0.94
CA PRO A 10 30.35 40.39 1.99
C PRO A 10 29.43 41.43 1.33
N SER A 11 28.26 41.01 0.85
CA SER A 11 27.20 41.96 0.51
C SER A 11 26.54 42.46 1.82
N PRO A 12 26.43 43.78 2.06
CA PRO A 12 25.79 44.31 3.25
C PRO A 12 24.32 43.89 3.29
N CYS A 13 23.92 43.28 4.40
CA CYS A 13 22.52 42.97 4.70
C CYS A 13 21.72 44.27 4.74
N GLN A 14 20.93 44.55 3.70
CA GLN A 14 19.89 45.57 3.79
C GLN A 14 18.81 45.06 4.75
N VAL A 15 18.73 45.69 5.92
CA VAL A 15 17.66 45.48 6.89
C VAL A 15 16.39 46.12 6.32
N PRO A 16 15.33 45.36 6.00
CA PRO A 16 14.08 45.93 5.55
C PRO A 16 13.45 46.71 6.70
N THR A 17 13.24 48.02 6.51
CA THR A 17 12.50 48.88 7.43
C THR A 17 11.07 48.39 7.57
N SER A 18 10.65 48.12 8.81
CA SER A 18 9.34 47.56 9.15
C SER A 18 8.19 48.52 8.82
N PRO A 19 7.19 48.11 8.02
CA PRO A 19 5.92 48.83 7.97
C PRO A 19 5.13 48.65 9.28
N SER A 20 4.36 49.69 9.64
CA SER A 20 3.62 49.82 10.89
C SER A 20 2.54 48.73 11.08
N PRO A 21 2.24 48.34 12.33
CA PRO A 21 1.23 47.32 12.62
C PRO A 21 -0.15 47.94 12.46
N SER A 22 -0.75 47.75 11.28
CA SER A 22 -2.19 47.99 11.08
C SER A 22 -2.95 46.76 11.57
N THR A 23 -3.76 46.98 12.60
CA THR A 23 -4.65 46.03 13.27
C THR A 23 -5.62 45.41 12.26
N LEU A 24 -5.28 44.24 11.72
CA LEU A 24 -6.15 43.50 10.81
C LEU A 24 -6.97 42.46 11.59
N PRO A 25 -8.24 42.26 11.19
CA PRO A 25 -9.16 41.37 11.85
C PRO A 25 -8.63 39.93 11.82
N LEU A 26 -8.86 39.24 12.93
CA LEU A 26 -8.63 37.81 13.20
C LEU A 26 -9.48 36.94 12.25
N PHE A 27 -9.29 37.07 10.95
CA PHE A 27 -9.78 36.10 9.99
C PHE A 27 -8.96 34.84 10.17
N LEU A 28 -9.67 33.76 10.42
CA LEU A 28 -9.19 32.40 10.58
C LEU A 28 -8.48 31.99 9.28
N TYR A 29 -7.23 32.42 9.14
CA TYR A 29 -6.36 32.09 8.01
C TYR A 29 -6.01 30.62 8.19
N ILE A 30 -6.81 29.74 7.63
CA ILE A 30 -6.44 28.34 7.45
C ILE A 30 -5.28 28.39 6.46
N PRO A 31 -4.02 28.19 6.89
CA PRO A 31 -2.91 28.25 5.96
C PRO A 31 -3.13 27.14 4.95
N THR A 32 -3.41 27.49 3.70
CA THR A 32 -3.36 26.55 2.60
C THR A 32 -1.89 26.19 2.40
N MET A 33 -1.41 25.22 3.16
CA MET A 33 -0.03 24.76 3.08
C MET A 33 0.20 24.23 1.67
N ALA A 34 0.98 24.96 0.88
CA ALA A 34 1.31 24.58 -0.48
C ALA A 34 2.21 23.34 -0.44
N PHE A 35 1.62 22.16 -0.49
CA PHE A 35 2.37 20.91 -0.58
C PHE A 35 3.21 20.89 -1.86
N SER A 36 4.47 20.46 -1.72
CA SER A 36 5.31 20.14 -2.87
C SER A 36 4.65 19.04 -3.72
N SER A 37 5.01 18.94 -5.00
CA SER A 37 4.49 17.88 -5.88
C SER A 37 4.70 16.47 -5.29
N VAL A 38 5.87 16.24 -4.68
CA VAL A 38 6.20 14.99 -3.98
C VAL A 38 5.33 14.80 -2.73
N GLY A 39 5.13 15.86 -1.94
CA GLY A 39 4.28 15.84 -0.75
C GLY A 39 2.83 15.49 -1.07
N LYS A 40 2.28 16.01 -2.18
CA LYS A 40 0.92 15.67 -2.64
C LYS A 40 0.78 14.18 -2.95
N VAL A 41 1.75 13.59 -3.64
CA VAL A 41 1.75 12.15 -3.95
C VAL A 41 1.83 11.32 -2.67
N LYS A 42 2.70 11.72 -1.73
CA LYS A 42 2.80 11.06 -0.43
C LYS A 42 1.48 11.08 0.34
N VAL A 43 0.87 12.25 0.49
CA VAL A 43 -0.41 12.40 1.20
C VAL A 43 -1.51 11.60 0.51
N ALA A 44 -1.57 11.65 -0.83
CA ALA A 44 -2.51 10.82 -1.59
C ALA A 44 -2.31 9.32 -1.34
N ALA A 45 -1.07 8.84 -1.25
CA ALA A 45 -0.77 7.45 -0.95
C ALA A 45 -1.20 7.05 0.47
N HIS A 46 -0.97 7.92 1.47
CA HIS A 46 -1.40 7.69 2.86
C HIS A 46 -2.92 7.66 2.98
N LEU A 47 -3.61 8.60 2.31
CA LEU A 47 -5.07 8.62 2.28
C LEU A 47 -5.64 7.39 1.58
N PHE A 48 -5.05 6.97 0.46
CA PHE A 48 -5.44 5.74 -0.23
C PHE A 48 -5.28 4.51 0.68
N LEU A 49 -4.16 4.41 1.39
CA LEU A 49 -3.90 3.31 2.33
C LEU A 49 -4.88 3.34 3.51
N LEU A 50 -5.22 4.52 4.04
CA LEU A 50 -6.25 4.66 5.08
C LEU A 50 -7.63 4.21 4.60
N VAL A 51 -8.02 4.54 3.38
CA VAL A 51 -9.31 4.12 2.79
C VAL A 51 -9.34 2.60 2.59
N LEU A 52 -8.29 2.00 2.02
CA LEU A 52 -8.20 0.54 1.87
C LEU A 52 -8.30 -0.15 3.23
N ASN A 53 -7.57 0.35 4.22
CA ASN A 53 -7.58 -0.22 5.56
C ASN A 53 -8.93 -0.05 6.26
N LEU A 54 -9.65 1.04 6.02
CA LEU A 54 -11.03 1.21 6.49
C LEU A 54 -11.98 0.18 5.87
N VAL A 55 -11.84 -0.12 4.58
CA VAL A 55 -12.62 -1.18 3.90
C VAL A 55 -12.30 -2.55 4.51
N VAL A 56 -11.01 -2.87 4.69
CA VAL A 56 -10.59 -4.13 5.33
C VAL A 56 -11.10 -4.23 6.76
N PHE A 57 -11.07 -3.14 7.53
CA PHE A 57 -11.64 -3.07 8.87
C PHE A 57 -13.14 -3.35 8.85
N ALA A 58 -13.90 -2.69 7.98
CA ALA A 58 -15.35 -2.87 7.87
C ALA A 58 -15.74 -4.31 7.49
N LEU A 59 -15.06 -4.89 6.50
CA LEU A 59 -15.25 -6.29 6.10
C LEU A 59 -14.87 -7.26 7.22
N SER A 60 -13.78 -6.99 7.93
CA SER A 60 -13.35 -7.83 9.06
C SER A 60 -14.36 -7.78 10.21
N VAL A 61 -14.96 -6.63 10.51
CA VAL A 61 -16.05 -6.52 11.49
C VAL A 61 -17.24 -7.38 11.07
N ARG A 62 -17.69 -7.25 9.81
CA ARG A 62 -18.84 -7.99 9.29
C ARG A 62 -18.64 -9.51 9.37
N VAL A 63 -17.49 -10.00 8.89
CA VAL A 63 -17.14 -11.43 8.92
C VAL A 63 -17.08 -11.96 10.36
N ASN A 64 -16.58 -11.17 11.31
CA ASN A 64 -16.49 -11.59 12.72
C ASN A 64 -17.83 -11.60 13.45
N ILE A 65 -18.77 -10.71 13.08
CA ILE A 65 -20.13 -10.70 13.67
C ILE A 65 -20.85 -12.02 13.38
N TYR A 66 -20.72 -12.58 12.17
CA TYR A 66 -21.33 -13.86 11.80
C TYR A 66 -20.80 -15.05 12.62
N GLN A 67 -19.57 -14.96 13.12
CA GLN A 67 -18.94 -16.02 13.91
C GLN A 67 -19.01 -15.75 15.41
N GLU A 68 -19.76 -14.72 15.84
CA GLU A 68 -19.84 -14.24 17.22
C GLU A 68 -18.45 -14.05 17.85
N PHE A 69 -17.46 -13.67 17.04
CA PHE A 69 -16.06 -13.55 17.45
C PHE A 69 -15.45 -14.82 18.07
N PHE A 70 -16.02 -16.01 17.86
CA PHE A 70 -15.62 -17.23 18.57
C PHE A 70 -14.15 -17.61 18.33
N PHE A 71 -13.62 -17.33 17.14
CA PHE A 71 -12.26 -17.71 16.75
C PHE A 71 -11.30 -16.51 16.84
N VAL A 72 -10.29 -16.64 17.70
CA VAL A 72 -9.20 -15.63 17.81
C VAL A 72 -8.50 -15.40 16.47
N ALA A 73 -8.41 -16.44 15.62
CA ALA A 73 -7.81 -16.40 14.30
C ALA A 73 -8.46 -15.36 13.35
N ASP A 74 -9.77 -15.20 13.43
CA ASP A 74 -10.53 -14.30 12.55
C ASP A 74 -10.52 -12.85 13.08
N ARG A 75 -10.08 -12.65 14.34
CA ARG A 75 -9.88 -11.31 14.94
C ARG A 75 -8.56 -10.65 14.51
N PHE A 76 -7.59 -11.40 14.00
CA PHE A 76 -6.29 -10.83 13.64
C PHE A 76 -6.38 -9.75 12.55
N PRO A 77 -7.08 -9.94 11.41
CA PRO A 77 -7.25 -8.89 10.41
C PRO A 77 -7.87 -7.63 11.00
N LEU A 78 -8.84 -7.76 11.90
CA LEU A 78 -9.48 -6.64 12.58
C LEU A 78 -8.50 -5.86 13.48
N ILE A 79 -7.72 -6.58 14.29
CA ILE A 79 -6.75 -5.98 15.21
C ILE A 79 -5.65 -5.26 14.43
N ILE A 80 -5.09 -5.90 13.40
CA ILE A 80 -4.01 -5.33 12.59
C ILE A 80 -4.52 -4.14 11.78
N ALA A 81 -5.73 -4.22 11.22
CA ALA A 81 -6.36 -3.09 10.55
C ALA A 81 -6.50 -1.89 11.48
N SER A 82 -6.97 -2.11 12.71
CA SER A 82 -7.09 -1.08 13.74
C SER A 82 -5.74 -0.45 14.09
N ILE A 83 -4.71 -1.26 14.36
CA ILE A 83 -3.35 -0.78 14.65
C ILE A 83 -2.79 0.01 13.46
N THR A 84 -2.91 -0.53 12.25
CA THR A 84 -2.43 0.13 11.02
C THR A 84 -3.17 1.46 10.82
N PHE A 85 -4.47 1.52 11.07
CA PHE A 85 -5.27 2.74 10.94
C PHE A 85 -4.81 3.79 11.95
N GLY A 86 -4.60 3.39 13.20
CA GLY A 86 -4.08 4.27 14.25
C GLY A 86 -2.68 4.79 13.94
N VAL A 87 -1.75 3.91 13.53
CA VAL A 87 -0.36 4.29 13.22
C VAL A 87 -0.29 5.22 12.00
N VAL A 88 -0.94 4.85 10.89
CA VAL A 88 -0.92 5.66 9.66
C VAL A 88 -1.70 6.96 9.85
N GLY A 89 -2.82 6.91 10.57
CA GLY A 89 -3.60 8.10 10.93
C GLY A 89 -2.79 9.06 11.78
N LEU A 90 -2.09 8.57 12.80
CA LEU A 90 -1.21 9.38 13.65
C LEU A 90 -0.05 9.98 12.87
N MET A 91 0.63 9.20 12.02
CA MET A 91 1.72 9.71 11.17
C MET A 91 1.21 10.79 10.22
N THR A 92 0.07 10.58 9.56
CA THR A 92 -0.56 11.56 8.67
C THR A 92 -0.95 12.83 9.42
N PHE A 93 -1.49 12.70 10.63
CA PHE A 93 -1.88 13.81 11.48
C PHE A 93 -0.68 14.64 11.94
N ILE A 94 0.40 13.99 12.37
CA ILE A 94 1.65 14.67 12.77
C ILE A 94 2.25 15.40 11.55
N ASP A 95 2.29 14.75 10.39
CA ASP A 95 2.81 15.37 9.16
C ASP A 95 1.97 16.57 8.69
N TYR A 96 0.66 16.57 8.98
CA TYR A 96 -0.22 17.71 8.69
C TYR A 96 -0.02 18.85 9.69
N THR A 97 0.21 18.53 10.96
CA THR A 97 0.29 19.52 12.06
C THR A 97 1.67 20.19 12.14
N PHE A 98 2.75 19.45 11.83
CA PHE A 98 4.12 19.93 12.01
C PHE A 98 4.84 20.12 10.68
N ASN A 99 5.34 21.34 10.43
CA ASN A 99 6.12 21.67 9.23
C ASN A 99 7.43 20.86 9.08
N SER A 100 7.95 20.32 10.18
CA SER A 100 9.15 19.48 10.22
C SER A 100 8.93 18.31 11.18
N SER A 101 8.30 17.24 10.69
CA SER A 101 8.17 16.00 11.45
C SER A 101 9.30 15.01 11.15
N TYR A 102 9.74 14.28 12.18
CA TYR A 102 10.62 13.12 12.00
C TYR A 102 9.89 11.94 11.35
N THR A 103 8.58 11.80 11.59
CA THR A 103 7.75 10.73 11.00
C THR A 103 7.69 10.80 9.49
N GLY A 104 7.80 12.01 8.93
CA GLY A 104 7.77 12.21 7.49
C GLY A 104 9.07 11.91 6.75
N ARG A 105 10.10 11.40 7.45
CA ARG A 105 11.36 10.97 6.82
C ARG A 105 11.19 9.57 6.22
N PRO A 106 11.66 9.34 4.98
CA PRO A 106 11.45 8.08 4.28
C PRO A 106 12.05 6.87 5.01
N GLN A 107 13.16 7.04 5.74
CA GLN A 107 13.78 5.95 6.50
C GLN A 107 12.88 5.44 7.63
N PHE A 108 12.15 6.35 8.29
CA PHE A 108 11.22 5.99 9.35
C PHE A 108 9.98 5.31 8.79
N GLU A 109 9.39 5.88 7.73
CA GLU A 109 8.23 5.31 7.04
C GLU A 109 8.49 3.88 6.54
N ILE A 110 9.63 3.65 5.88
CA ILE A 110 10.00 2.32 5.39
C ILE A 110 10.07 1.31 6.56
N GLY A 111 10.64 1.71 7.70
CA GLY A 111 10.71 0.86 8.88
C GLY A 111 9.32 0.49 9.40
N VAL A 112 8.44 1.48 9.58
CA VAL A 112 7.07 1.27 10.06
C VAL A 112 6.26 0.41 9.10
N PHE A 113 6.26 0.74 7.80
CA PHE A 113 5.53 -0.03 6.80
C PHE A 113 6.08 -1.44 6.60
N SER A 114 7.40 -1.65 6.74
CA SER A 114 7.99 -2.99 6.70
C SER A 114 7.48 -3.85 7.86
N VAL A 115 7.44 -3.31 9.08
CA VAL A 115 6.96 -4.05 10.26
C VAL A 115 5.47 -4.36 10.12
N LEU A 116 4.66 -3.35 9.75
CA LEU A 116 3.23 -3.54 9.51
C LEU A 116 2.97 -4.57 8.39
N GLY A 117 3.74 -4.51 7.31
CA GLY A 117 3.66 -5.47 6.21
C GLY A 117 3.98 -6.90 6.61
N ILE A 118 5.03 -7.12 7.43
CA ILE A 118 5.36 -8.45 7.97
C ILE A 118 4.20 -9.01 8.80
N PHE A 119 3.62 -8.19 9.68
CA PHE A 119 2.47 -8.63 10.48
C PHE A 119 1.26 -8.92 9.60
N TRP A 120 0.92 -8.04 8.65
CA TRP A 120 -0.15 -8.29 7.69
C TRP A 120 0.03 -9.62 6.96
N LEU A 121 1.22 -9.91 6.45
CA LEU A 121 1.51 -11.16 5.74
C LEU A 121 1.43 -12.38 6.66
N ALA A 122 2.02 -12.32 7.85
CA ALA A 122 2.03 -13.43 8.80
C ALA A 122 0.60 -13.80 9.22
N PHE A 123 -0.19 -12.82 9.65
CA PHE A 123 -1.55 -13.07 10.10
C PHE A 123 -2.51 -13.41 8.96
N ASN A 124 -2.33 -12.81 7.78
CA ASN A 124 -3.07 -13.22 6.58
C ASN A 124 -2.81 -14.69 6.24
N SER A 125 -1.56 -15.16 6.28
CA SER A 125 -1.25 -16.56 6.01
C SER A 125 -1.98 -17.51 6.98
N PHE A 126 -2.10 -17.10 8.24
CA PHE A 126 -2.82 -17.84 9.27
C PHE A 126 -4.35 -17.87 9.02
N SER A 127 -4.97 -16.72 8.75
CA SER A 127 -6.41 -16.63 8.45
C SER A 127 -6.75 -17.36 7.13
N SER A 128 -5.91 -17.23 6.10
CA SER A 128 -6.10 -17.88 4.80
C SER A 128 -6.06 -19.41 4.87
N SER A 129 -5.25 -19.98 5.77
CA SER A 129 -5.18 -21.44 5.97
C SER A 129 -6.55 -22.01 6.41
N ARG A 130 -7.23 -21.30 7.31
CA ARG A 130 -8.58 -21.65 7.78
C ARG A 130 -9.62 -21.49 6.67
N TRP A 131 -9.55 -20.41 5.90
CA TRP A 131 -10.52 -20.13 4.83
C TRP A 131 -10.36 -21.03 3.61
N ARG A 132 -9.34 -21.90 3.56
CA ARG A 132 -9.12 -22.84 2.47
C ARG A 132 -10.29 -23.80 2.26
N ASN A 133 -11.03 -24.13 3.32
CA ASN A 133 -12.15 -25.06 3.25
C ASN A 133 -13.48 -24.40 2.87
N ILE A 134 -13.52 -23.07 2.76
CA ILE A 134 -14.75 -22.34 2.41
C ILE A 134 -14.84 -22.29 0.87
N PRO A 135 -15.94 -22.79 0.27
CA PRO A 135 -16.11 -22.79 -1.18
C PRO A 135 -16.19 -21.35 -1.70
N LEU A 136 -15.40 -21.03 -2.72
CA LEU A 136 -15.37 -19.68 -3.33
C LEU A 136 -16.58 -19.42 -4.23
N ASN A 137 -17.39 -20.44 -4.53
CA ASN A 137 -18.57 -20.32 -5.37
C ASN A 137 -19.82 -20.07 -4.53
N CYS A 138 -20.03 -18.80 -4.16
CA CYS A 138 -21.18 -18.39 -3.35
C CYS A 138 -22.54 -18.57 -4.07
N GLY A 139 -22.54 -18.76 -5.39
CA GLY A 139 -23.77 -18.95 -6.19
C GLY A 139 -24.40 -20.34 -6.08
N VAL A 140 -23.70 -21.31 -5.48
CA VAL A 140 -24.21 -22.67 -5.25
C VAL A 140 -25.07 -22.73 -3.97
N ILE A 141 -24.95 -21.74 -3.10
CA ILE A 141 -25.69 -21.69 -1.84
C ILE A 141 -27.16 -21.35 -2.16
N PRO A 142 -28.14 -22.15 -1.68
CA PRO A 142 -29.56 -21.87 -1.91
C PRO A 142 -29.96 -20.49 -1.38
N ALA A 143 -30.88 -19.82 -2.07
CA ALA A 143 -31.35 -18.47 -1.71
C ALA A 143 -32.02 -18.39 -0.32
N GLU A 144 -32.42 -19.54 0.23
CA GLU A 144 -32.97 -19.69 1.58
C GLU A 144 -31.96 -19.30 2.68
N TYR A 145 -30.65 -19.34 2.39
CA TYR A 145 -29.56 -19.01 3.31
C TYR A 145 -28.87 -17.69 2.93
N SER A 146 -29.65 -16.61 2.81
CA SER A 146 -29.16 -15.30 2.35
C SER A 146 -28.05 -14.70 3.20
N ASP A 147 -28.04 -15.02 4.49
CA ASP A 147 -27.01 -14.64 5.46
C ASP A 147 -25.66 -15.32 5.16
N VAL A 148 -25.69 -16.62 4.85
CA VAL A 148 -24.49 -17.39 4.46
C VAL A 148 -23.94 -16.94 3.11
N VAL A 149 -24.83 -16.58 2.17
CA VAL A 149 -24.43 -15.98 0.88
C VAL A 149 -23.69 -14.66 1.11
N GLY A 150 -24.23 -13.78 1.96
CA GLY A 150 -23.58 -12.52 2.33
C GLY A 150 -22.20 -12.75 2.96
N TYR A 151 -22.11 -13.64 3.94
CA TYR A 151 -20.85 -14.04 4.56
C TYR A 151 -19.83 -14.54 3.53
N CYS A 152 -20.23 -15.42 2.62
CA CYS A 152 -19.36 -15.96 1.57
C CYS A 152 -18.83 -14.84 0.64
N GLN A 153 -19.70 -13.92 0.22
CA GLN A 153 -19.33 -12.80 -0.65
C GLN A 153 -18.35 -11.84 0.04
N GLU A 154 -18.62 -11.47 1.29
CA GLU A 154 -17.75 -10.60 2.09
C GLU A 154 -16.39 -11.25 2.37
N LEU A 155 -16.37 -12.54 2.68
CA LEU A 155 -15.12 -13.30 2.86
C LEU A 155 -14.31 -13.36 1.56
N ASN A 156 -14.96 -13.56 0.41
CA ASN A 156 -14.30 -13.53 -0.90
C ASN A 156 -13.71 -12.15 -1.19
N ALA A 157 -14.46 -11.08 -0.90
CA ALA A 157 -13.99 -9.71 -1.07
C ALA A 157 -12.78 -9.41 -0.17
N LEU A 158 -12.84 -9.82 1.11
CA LEU A 158 -11.74 -9.68 2.06
C LEU A 158 -10.50 -10.43 1.58
N ARG A 159 -10.66 -11.68 1.14
CA ARG A 159 -9.57 -12.49 0.58
C ARG A 159 -8.97 -11.81 -0.66
N ALA A 160 -9.79 -11.34 -1.59
CA ALA A 160 -9.30 -10.67 -2.79
C ALA A 160 -8.48 -9.40 -2.47
N LEU A 161 -8.97 -8.53 -1.58
CA LEU A 161 -8.28 -7.31 -1.18
C LEU A 161 -6.91 -7.59 -0.56
N ILE A 162 -6.86 -8.57 0.33
CA ILE A 162 -5.64 -8.99 1.00
C ILE A 162 -4.61 -9.54 0.00
N TRP A 163 -5.05 -10.28 -1.02
CA TRP A 163 -4.16 -10.83 -2.06
C TRP A 163 -3.70 -9.79 -3.09
N ILE A 164 -4.50 -8.75 -3.36
CA ILE A 164 -4.11 -7.64 -4.24
C ILE A 164 -2.90 -6.89 -3.67
N GLU A 165 -2.84 -6.67 -2.35
CA GLU A 165 -1.67 -6.05 -1.71
C GLU A 165 -0.38 -6.86 -1.94
N TRP A 166 -0.48 -8.20 -1.83
CA TRP A 166 0.65 -9.08 -2.10
C TRP A 166 1.09 -9.05 -3.57
N LEU A 167 0.14 -9.03 -4.50
CA LEU A 167 0.41 -8.92 -5.93
C LEU A 167 1.16 -7.63 -6.27
N VAL A 168 0.75 -6.50 -5.70
CA VAL A 168 1.44 -5.21 -5.92
C VAL A 168 2.89 -5.27 -5.43
N ASP A 169 3.17 -5.89 -4.29
CA ASP A 169 4.54 -6.08 -3.78
C ASP A 169 5.39 -6.95 -4.73
N GLN A 170 4.82 -8.03 -5.28
CA GLN A 170 5.53 -8.85 -6.28
C GLN A 170 5.84 -8.09 -7.57
N ASN A 171 4.94 -7.22 -8.02
CA ASN A 171 5.19 -6.38 -9.20
C ASN A 171 6.37 -5.43 -8.97
N ASN A 172 6.43 -4.81 -7.78
CA ASN A 172 7.48 -3.86 -7.42
C ASN A 172 8.85 -4.53 -7.25
N ARG A 173 8.89 -5.81 -6.88
CA ARG A 173 10.13 -6.62 -6.82
C ARG A 173 10.63 -7.12 -8.18
N GLY A 174 9.97 -6.74 -9.28
CA GLY A 174 10.37 -7.16 -10.62
C GLY A 174 9.92 -8.57 -11.00
N ASN A 175 9.14 -9.26 -10.15
CA ASN A 175 8.52 -10.55 -10.44
C ASN A 175 7.30 -10.39 -11.36
N ARG A 176 7.52 -9.73 -12.50
CA ARG A 176 6.49 -9.46 -13.51
C ARG A 176 5.98 -10.72 -14.19
N HIS A 177 6.66 -11.86 -14.02
CA HIS A 177 6.25 -13.15 -14.57
C HIS A 177 4.89 -13.61 -13.99
N ILE A 178 4.57 -13.23 -12.75
CA ILE A 178 3.30 -13.55 -12.08
C ILE A 178 2.10 -12.91 -12.80
N PHE A 179 2.30 -11.77 -13.48
CA PHE A 179 1.26 -11.08 -14.25
C PHE A 179 1.19 -11.51 -15.71
N LYS A 180 2.17 -12.27 -16.21
CA LYS A 180 2.24 -12.69 -17.62
C LYS A 180 1.51 -14.00 -17.90
N MET A 181 1.14 -14.75 -16.87
CA MET A 181 0.37 -15.99 -17.01
C MET A 181 -0.75 -16.07 -15.96
N PRO A 182 -1.91 -16.64 -16.30
CA PRO A 182 -2.96 -16.90 -15.33
C PRO A 182 -2.42 -17.85 -14.25
N LEU A 183 -2.73 -17.57 -12.97
CA LEU A 183 -2.27 -18.38 -11.83
C LEU A 183 -2.60 -19.87 -11.96
N SER A 184 -3.61 -20.24 -12.75
CA SER A 184 -3.97 -21.62 -13.06
C SER A 184 -2.91 -22.39 -13.88
N ARG A 185 -1.92 -21.69 -14.46
CA ARG A 185 -0.83 -22.27 -15.26
C ARG A 185 0.56 -22.03 -14.66
N TYR A 186 0.65 -21.60 -13.40
CA TYR A 186 1.93 -21.36 -12.74
C TYR A 186 2.50 -22.69 -12.20
N GLU A 187 3.57 -23.19 -12.81
CA GLU A 187 4.37 -24.30 -12.28
C GLU A 187 5.60 -23.76 -11.51
N PRO A 188 5.64 -23.87 -10.18
CA PRO A 188 6.77 -23.39 -9.38
C PRO A 188 8.06 -24.21 -9.56
N SER A 189 7.99 -25.35 -10.26
CA SER A 189 9.11 -26.28 -10.49
C SER A 189 9.98 -25.92 -11.69
N LEU A 190 9.66 -24.89 -12.48
CA LEU A 190 10.56 -24.36 -13.50
C LEU A 190 11.59 -23.39 -12.88
N GLN A 191 12.19 -23.82 -11.77
CA GLN A 191 13.31 -23.15 -11.15
C GLN A 191 14.59 -23.63 -11.85
N MET A 192 15.00 -22.87 -12.87
CA MET A 192 16.38 -22.62 -13.30
C MET A 192 17.40 -23.75 -13.09
N ASP A 193 17.30 -24.81 -13.88
CA ASP A 193 18.50 -25.45 -14.42
C ASP A 193 18.78 -24.80 -15.78
N ASP A 194 19.41 -23.63 -15.77
CA ASP A 194 20.35 -23.24 -16.82
C ASP A 194 21.10 -21.99 -16.40
N ALA A 195 22.14 -22.25 -15.62
CA ALA A 195 23.31 -21.39 -15.51
C ALA A 195 24.01 -21.31 -16.88
N ASN A 196 23.42 -20.60 -17.86
CA ASN A 196 24.15 -20.16 -19.05
C ASN A 196 23.48 -18.97 -19.75
N PHE A 197 23.19 -17.91 -18.98
CA PHE A 197 22.74 -16.63 -19.54
C PHE A 197 23.93 -15.88 -20.18
N ASN A 198 24.28 -16.28 -21.39
CA ASN A 198 25.04 -15.44 -22.31
C ASN A 198 24.06 -14.39 -22.89
N TYR A 199 24.08 -13.19 -22.31
CA TYR A 199 23.29 -12.03 -22.77
C TYR A 199 23.89 -11.49 -24.08
N GLY A 200 23.60 -12.18 -25.19
CA GLY A 200 23.87 -11.72 -26.55
C GLY A 200 22.70 -12.16 -27.42
N ARG A 201 21.62 -11.38 -27.47
CA ARG A 201 21.38 -10.45 -28.57
C ARG A 201 21.41 -11.18 -29.91
N ASP A 202 20.32 -11.86 -30.27
CA ASP A 202 19.85 -11.93 -31.66
C ASP A 202 18.36 -12.25 -31.73
N SER A 203 17.64 -11.27 -32.23
CA SER A 203 16.21 -11.18 -32.49
C SER A 203 15.78 -12.09 -33.64
N GLN A 204 14.95 -13.11 -33.36
CA GLN A 204 14.33 -13.96 -34.39
C GLN A 204 12.94 -13.49 -34.86
N PHE A 205 12.54 -12.25 -34.56
CA PHE A 205 11.21 -11.76 -34.94
C PHE A 205 11.07 -11.24 -36.38
N LEU A 206 12.05 -11.46 -37.26
CA LEU A 206 12.05 -10.97 -38.65
C LEU A 206 12.62 -11.99 -39.65
N ALA A 207 11.98 -13.15 -39.79
CA ALA A 207 12.24 -14.05 -40.91
C ALA A 207 10.95 -14.64 -41.49
N TYR A 208 9.94 -13.78 -41.70
CA TYR A 208 8.95 -14.01 -42.74
C TYR A 208 9.43 -13.30 -44.00
N GLY A 209 9.73 -14.07 -45.04
CA GLY A 209 9.81 -13.58 -46.42
C GLY A 209 11.20 -13.63 -47.06
N LYS A 210 11.48 -14.72 -47.77
CA LYS A 210 11.90 -14.61 -49.18
C LYS A 210 11.64 -15.91 -49.92
N LEU A 211 10.71 -15.82 -50.87
CA LEU A 211 10.54 -16.74 -51.99
C LEU A 211 11.85 -16.77 -52.80
N ASN A 212 12.34 -17.97 -53.10
CA ASN A 212 12.68 -18.45 -54.44
C ASN A 212 13.05 -19.94 -54.38
#